data_AF-A0A257PPN3-F1
#
_entry.id   AF-A0A257PPN3-F1
#
_cell.length_a   1.000
_cell.length_b   1.000
_cell.length_c   1.000
_cell.angle_alpha   90.00
_cell.angle_beta   90.00
_cell.angle_gamma   90.00
#
_symmetry.space_group_name_H-M   'P 1'
#
loop_
_entity.id
_entity.type
_entity.pdbx_description
1 polymer ?
#
loop_
_entity_poly.entity_id
_entity_poly.type
_entity_poly.pdbx_seq_one_letter_code
_entity_poly.pdbx_strand_id
1 'polypeptide(L)'
;MARSRTEADRTRLQFGMALLGQGRMAEAEAIFRGLLRQNPADADALYHLGLLMIATGKAERGAGLIGRSIRLNPGFAPAYCNRGAALAALKRPAEALACYDKAVALQPGFADAHYNRGILLGEIGRTEDAVRAFEAALSAQPAFPDALNGLGNLLNGMGRHQDALIRLDAAIGLEPVHAKAHCNRGNALLGLDQPAEALASFDRALSLQPDMAEAWCNRGEALAELQQPLDAQRSFERALALRPDFAEAEFGLSLVLLAQGDYAAGFRHHEARWKRLGFPPPRTFRRPPWLGRDNLAGRTLFIHPELFLGDMIQFCRYAKRAEAAGASVALAAPAVLREVLQSLGAGISLLNEDEVPARYDLHCPLMSLPLAFATTLETVPHDVPYLHADPARVSAWLGRIGRHGFRIGVCWHGSAQRQALGRSFPVTMLRDIAQLPGVRLISLQAGPGSEQRADLPSGMVIEDYPADTPDGGLRPFADDAAIMTVVDLVISLDSAAAHLAGALGRPLWVALRHVPDWRWGLAGQTTPWYPTARLFRQTRRNDWGAVFAAMHAALRERLAEPDAISAADTG
;
A
#
# COMPACT_ATOMS: atom_id res chain seq x y z
N MET A 1 24.24 -40.04 -42.73
CA MET A 1 25.13 -39.02 -43.33
C MET A 1 24.31 -37.78 -43.65
N ALA A 2 24.59 -36.64 -43.01
CA ALA A 2 23.92 -35.38 -43.33
C ALA A 2 24.38 -34.90 -44.71
N ARG A 3 23.44 -34.64 -45.62
CA ARG A 3 23.72 -34.08 -46.95
C ARG A 3 24.20 -32.63 -46.75
N SER A 4 25.34 -32.25 -47.32
CA SER A 4 25.81 -30.86 -47.24
C SER A 4 24.85 -29.94 -47.99
N ARG A 5 24.60 -28.74 -47.43
CA ARG A 5 23.65 -27.77 -47.99
C ARG A 5 24.12 -27.27 -49.35
N THR A 6 23.26 -27.36 -50.37
CA THR A 6 23.57 -26.83 -51.71
C THR A 6 23.39 -25.31 -51.78
N GLU A 7 23.98 -24.67 -52.79
CA GLU A 7 23.83 -23.22 -53.02
C GLU A 7 22.37 -22.82 -53.33
N ALA A 8 21.63 -23.72 -54.01
CA ALA A 8 20.20 -23.58 -54.21
C ALA A 8 19.41 -23.61 -52.89
N ASP A 9 19.80 -24.45 -51.93
CA ASP A 9 19.16 -24.52 -50.61
C ASP A 9 19.45 -23.26 -49.78
N ARG A 10 20.66 -22.71 -49.86
CA ARG A 10 21.00 -21.42 -49.22
C ARG A 10 20.16 -20.28 -49.76
N THR A 11 20.00 -20.22 -51.09
CA THR A 11 19.19 -19.19 -51.76
C THR A 11 17.71 -19.31 -51.36
N ARG A 12 17.18 -20.54 -51.33
CA ARG A 12 15.80 -20.79 -50.86
C ARG A 12 15.61 -20.39 -49.40
N LEU A 13 16.56 -20.70 -48.52
CA LEU A 13 16.49 -20.31 -47.12
C LEU A 13 16.42 -18.78 -46.97
N GLN A 14 17.32 -18.06 -47.64
CA GLN A 14 17.32 -16.60 -47.65
C GLN A 14 16.01 -16.02 -48.19
N PHE A 15 15.47 -16.60 -49.26
CA PHE A 15 14.17 -16.21 -49.80
C PHE A 15 13.03 -16.42 -48.79
N GLY A 16 13.02 -17.56 -48.08
CA GLY A 16 12.06 -17.82 -47.00
C GLY A 16 12.17 -16.80 -45.85
N MET A 17 13.39 -16.39 -45.48
CA MET A 17 13.61 -15.35 -44.47
C MET A 17 13.14 -13.97 -44.94
N ALA A 18 13.34 -13.63 -46.22
CA ALA A 18 12.85 -12.39 -46.80
C ALA A 18 11.31 -12.34 -46.82
N LEU A 19 10.66 -13.45 -47.17
CA LEU A 19 9.20 -13.58 -47.12
C LEU A 19 8.65 -13.42 -45.70
N LEU A 20 9.33 -13.97 -44.69
CA LEU A 20 9.02 -13.72 -43.27
C LEU A 20 9.09 -12.22 -42.95
N GLY A 21 10.15 -11.53 -43.37
CA GLY A 21 10.31 -10.08 -43.17
C GLY A 21 9.21 -9.24 -43.84
N GLN A 22 8.60 -9.76 -44.91
CA GLN A 22 7.46 -9.13 -45.61
C GLN A 22 6.09 -9.52 -45.03
N GLY A 23 6.04 -10.32 -43.95
CA GLY A 23 4.79 -10.82 -43.38
C GLY A 23 4.11 -11.93 -44.19
N ARG A 24 4.76 -12.46 -45.24
CA ARG A 24 4.23 -13.53 -46.11
C ARG A 24 4.44 -14.90 -45.48
N MET A 25 3.82 -15.10 -44.32
CA MET A 25 4.07 -16.25 -43.43
C MET A 25 3.76 -17.61 -44.10
N ALA A 26 2.66 -17.72 -44.85
CA ALA A 26 2.29 -18.99 -45.49
C ALA A 26 3.31 -19.45 -46.54
N GLU A 27 3.87 -18.50 -47.29
CA GLU A 27 4.84 -18.78 -48.35
C GLU A 27 6.21 -19.12 -47.75
N ALA A 28 6.64 -18.37 -46.73
CA ALA A 28 7.85 -18.70 -45.98
C ALA A 28 7.76 -20.10 -45.33
N GLU A 29 6.60 -20.44 -44.77
CA GLU A 29 6.35 -21.78 -44.22
C GLU A 29 6.49 -22.87 -45.28
N ALA A 30 5.93 -22.67 -46.48
CA ALA A 30 6.05 -23.61 -47.58
C ALA A 30 7.52 -23.84 -47.99
N ILE A 31 8.32 -22.76 -48.01
CA ILE A 31 9.76 -22.83 -48.28
C ILE A 31 10.49 -23.64 -47.21
N PHE A 32 10.33 -23.33 -45.93
CA PHE A 32 11.04 -24.04 -44.86
C PHE A 32 10.62 -25.51 -44.77
N ARG A 33 9.31 -25.82 -44.91
CA ARG A 33 8.84 -27.21 -44.98
C ARG A 33 9.40 -27.93 -46.20
N GLY A 34 9.54 -27.24 -47.34
CA GLY A 34 10.17 -27.77 -48.55
C GLY A 34 11.63 -28.15 -48.32
N LEU A 35 12.41 -27.30 -47.66
CA LEU A 35 13.79 -27.57 -47.25
C LEU A 35 13.86 -28.78 -46.30
N LEU A 36 12.96 -28.86 -45.33
CA LEU A 36 12.92 -29.97 -44.36
C LEU A 36 12.45 -31.31 -44.96
N ARG A 37 11.65 -31.29 -46.04
CA ARG A 37 11.36 -32.52 -46.80
C ARG A 37 12.60 -33.06 -47.50
N GLN A 38 13.48 -32.18 -47.99
CA GLN A 38 14.71 -32.55 -48.68
C GLN A 38 15.82 -32.93 -47.70
N ASN A 39 15.89 -32.24 -46.56
CA ASN A 39 16.81 -32.51 -45.46
C ASN A 39 16.13 -32.28 -44.09
N PRO A 40 15.60 -33.35 -43.44
CA PRO A 40 14.95 -33.24 -42.13
C PRO A 40 15.87 -32.77 -40.97
N ALA A 41 17.18 -32.77 -41.20
CA ALA A 41 18.22 -32.34 -40.26
C ALA A 41 18.85 -30.98 -40.65
N ASP A 42 18.14 -30.17 -41.44
CA ASP A 42 18.55 -28.79 -41.71
C ASP A 42 18.26 -27.90 -40.48
N ALA A 43 19.31 -27.51 -39.76
CA ALA A 43 19.19 -26.75 -38.51
C ALA A 43 18.55 -25.36 -38.72
N ASP A 44 18.95 -24.61 -39.74
CA ASP A 44 18.41 -23.25 -39.93
C ASP A 44 16.96 -23.29 -40.41
N ALA A 45 16.59 -24.24 -41.28
CA ALA A 45 15.20 -24.40 -41.68
C ALA A 45 14.31 -24.82 -40.49
N LEU A 46 14.81 -25.65 -39.56
CA LEU A 46 14.12 -25.96 -38.31
C LEU A 46 13.97 -24.73 -37.42
N TYR A 47 15.02 -23.92 -37.28
CA TYR A 47 15.01 -22.70 -36.49
C TYR A 47 14.01 -21.67 -37.03
N HIS A 48 14.08 -21.33 -38.32
CA HIS A 48 13.20 -20.33 -38.94
C HIS A 48 11.74 -20.80 -39.00
N LEU A 49 11.48 -22.09 -39.27
CA LEU A 49 10.13 -22.64 -39.14
C LEU A 49 9.64 -22.56 -37.68
N GLY A 50 10.53 -22.80 -36.72
CA GLY A 50 10.23 -22.66 -35.30
C GLY A 50 9.82 -21.24 -34.91
N LEU A 51 10.55 -20.22 -35.37
CA LEU A 51 10.19 -18.80 -35.18
C LEU A 51 8.83 -18.48 -35.81
N LEU A 52 8.58 -18.96 -37.03
CA LEU A 52 7.31 -18.79 -37.73
C LEU A 52 6.14 -19.42 -36.95
N MET A 53 6.34 -20.63 -36.42
CA MET A 53 5.34 -21.28 -35.57
C MET A 53 5.05 -20.45 -34.30
N ILE A 54 6.06 -19.87 -33.65
CA ILE A 54 5.87 -18.99 -32.49
C ILE A 54 5.06 -17.74 -32.90
N ALA A 55 5.46 -17.06 -33.97
CA ALA A 55 4.78 -15.86 -34.47
C ALA A 55 3.32 -16.10 -34.86
N THR A 56 2.97 -17.33 -35.24
CA THR A 56 1.60 -17.75 -35.60
C THR A 56 0.84 -18.41 -34.44
N GLY A 57 1.30 -18.22 -33.19
CA GLY A 57 0.61 -18.68 -31.97
C GLY A 57 0.83 -20.16 -31.62
N LYS A 58 1.65 -20.89 -32.38
CA LYS A 58 1.95 -22.32 -32.16
C LYS A 58 3.24 -22.49 -31.36
N ALA A 59 3.32 -21.83 -30.20
CA ALA A 59 4.55 -21.71 -29.40
C ALA A 59 5.17 -23.07 -29.01
N GLU A 60 4.37 -24.06 -28.58
CA GLU A 60 4.88 -25.40 -28.21
C GLU A 60 5.58 -26.10 -29.39
N ARG A 61 4.94 -26.07 -30.58
CA ARG A 61 5.53 -26.64 -31.79
C ARG A 61 6.79 -25.90 -32.20
N GLY A 62 6.77 -24.57 -32.12
CA GLY A 62 7.93 -23.73 -32.43
C GLY A 62 9.11 -24.01 -31.51
N ALA A 63 8.89 -24.06 -30.19
CA ALA A 63 9.91 -24.42 -29.21
C ALA A 63 10.49 -25.82 -29.45
N GLY A 64 9.65 -26.79 -29.85
CA GLY A 64 10.10 -28.13 -30.24
C GLY A 64 10.99 -28.16 -31.48
N LEU A 65 10.63 -27.39 -32.52
CA LEU A 65 11.44 -27.25 -33.74
C LEU A 65 12.79 -26.57 -33.46
N ILE A 66 12.80 -25.49 -32.67
CA ILE A 66 14.05 -24.83 -32.26
C ILE A 66 14.89 -25.78 -31.38
N GLY A 67 14.26 -26.58 -30.51
CA GLY A 67 14.96 -27.62 -29.73
C GLY A 67 15.64 -28.68 -30.61
N ARG A 68 15.05 -29.04 -31.76
CA ARG A 68 15.70 -29.89 -32.76
C ARG A 68 16.88 -29.18 -33.44
N SER A 69 16.70 -27.91 -33.81
CA SER A 69 17.80 -27.09 -34.35
C SER A 69 18.99 -27.03 -33.40
N ILE A 70 18.74 -26.82 -32.09
CA ILE A 70 19.78 -26.77 -31.05
C ILE A 70 20.57 -28.09 -30.96
N ARG A 71 19.91 -29.24 -31.10
CA ARG A 71 20.62 -30.54 -31.08
C ARG A 71 21.57 -30.72 -32.27
N LEU A 72 21.27 -30.07 -33.40
CA LEU A 72 22.07 -30.12 -34.61
C LEU A 72 23.17 -29.05 -34.62
N ASN A 73 22.92 -27.91 -33.98
CA ASN A 73 23.86 -26.81 -33.81
C ASN A 73 23.82 -26.25 -32.36
N PRO A 74 24.53 -26.88 -31.41
CA PRO A 74 24.50 -26.50 -29.99
C PRO A 74 25.26 -25.20 -29.67
N GLY A 75 25.94 -24.61 -30.66
CA GLY A 75 26.65 -23.33 -30.51
C GLY A 75 25.81 -22.10 -30.86
N PHE A 76 24.56 -22.27 -31.33
CA PHE A 76 23.76 -21.17 -31.85
C PHE A 76 22.97 -20.45 -30.74
N ALA A 77 23.58 -19.44 -30.13
CA ALA A 77 22.98 -18.69 -29.02
C ALA A 77 21.58 -18.09 -29.30
N PRO A 78 21.29 -17.51 -30.49
CA PRO A 78 19.94 -17.04 -30.83
C PRO A 78 18.85 -18.10 -30.75
N ALA A 79 19.14 -19.36 -31.08
CA ALA A 79 18.18 -20.45 -30.94
C ALA A 79 17.83 -20.72 -29.47
N TYR A 80 18.80 -20.66 -28.57
CA TYR A 80 18.55 -20.78 -27.14
C TYR A 80 17.72 -19.60 -26.62
N CYS A 81 18.07 -18.36 -26.97
CA CYS A 81 17.31 -17.17 -26.56
C CYS A 81 15.84 -17.24 -27.00
N ASN A 82 15.60 -17.54 -28.28
CA ASN A 82 14.24 -17.60 -28.83
C ASN A 82 13.43 -18.81 -28.33
N ARG A 83 14.08 -19.96 -28.08
CA ARG A 83 13.42 -21.08 -27.39
C ARG A 83 13.06 -20.70 -25.96
N GLY A 84 13.94 -20.00 -25.26
CA GLY A 84 13.69 -19.48 -23.91
C GLY A 84 12.45 -18.58 -23.86
N ALA A 85 12.35 -17.62 -24.79
CA ALA A 85 11.19 -16.73 -24.89
C ALA A 85 9.87 -17.49 -25.12
N ALA A 86 9.88 -18.48 -26.01
CA ALA A 86 8.71 -19.33 -26.23
C ALA A 86 8.33 -20.12 -24.97
N LEU A 87 9.30 -20.69 -24.26
CA LEU A 87 9.07 -21.44 -23.02
C LEU A 87 8.56 -20.56 -21.88
N ALA A 88 9.04 -19.32 -21.78
CA ALA A 88 8.53 -18.34 -20.81
C ALA A 88 7.05 -18.02 -21.08
N ALA A 89 6.69 -17.78 -22.35
CA ALA A 89 5.29 -17.58 -22.76
C ALA A 89 4.40 -18.81 -22.47
N LEU A 90 4.97 -20.02 -22.56
CA LEU A 90 4.33 -21.29 -22.21
C LEU A 90 4.31 -21.57 -20.69
N LYS A 91 4.70 -20.62 -19.85
CA LYS A 91 4.77 -20.76 -18.38
C LYS A 91 5.66 -21.92 -17.90
N ARG A 92 6.79 -22.13 -18.59
CA ARG A 92 7.83 -23.12 -18.25
C ARG A 92 9.13 -22.42 -17.83
N PRO A 93 9.14 -21.71 -16.68
CA PRO A 93 10.22 -20.79 -16.32
C PRO A 93 11.58 -21.47 -16.13
N ALA A 94 11.62 -22.69 -15.56
CA ALA A 94 12.87 -23.40 -15.35
C ALA A 94 13.60 -23.74 -16.67
N GLU A 95 12.85 -24.21 -17.67
CA GLU A 95 13.42 -24.53 -18.98
C GLU A 95 13.77 -23.27 -19.78
N ALA A 96 12.98 -22.19 -19.63
CA ALA A 96 13.28 -20.90 -20.22
C ALA A 96 14.59 -20.33 -19.68
N LEU A 97 14.77 -20.35 -18.35
CA LEU A 97 15.98 -19.87 -17.69
C LEU A 97 17.21 -20.67 -18.12
N ALA A 98 17.12 -22.01 -18.18
CA ALA A 98 18.20 -22.86 -18.67
C ALA A 98 18.59 -22.52 -20.12
N CYS A 99 17.62 -22.17 -20.96
CA CYS A 99 17.90 -21.71 -22.32
C CYS A 99 18.63 -20.36 -22.32
N TYR A 100 18.18 -19.39 -21.52
CA TYR A 100 18.86 -18.10 -21.43
C TYR A 100 20.28 -18.21 -20.86
N ASP A 101 20.49 -18.99 -19.80
CA ASP A 101 21.81 -19.26 -19.22
C ASP A 101 22.76 -19.85 -20.27
N LYS A 102 22.25 -20.76 -21.11
CA LYS A 102 23.04 -21.32 -22.22
C LYS A 102 23.33 -20.30 -23.32
N ALA A 103 22.36 -19.44 -23.65
CA ALA A 103 22.56 -18.38 -24.65
C ALA A 103 23.66 -17.40 -24.22
N VAL A 104 23.63 -16.92 -22.96
CA VAL A 104 24.63 -15.98 -22.45
C VAL A 104 25.99 -16.64 -22.21
N ALA A 105 26.04 -17.95 -21.91
CA ALA A 105 27.31 -18.69 -21.84
C ALA A 105 27.97 -18.86 -23.22
N LEU A 106 27.17 -19.03 -24.28
CA LEU A 106 27.68 -19.12 -25.66
C LEU A 106 28.10 -17.74 -26.21
N GLN A 107 27.38 -16.69 -25.84
CA GLN A 107 27.63 -15.32 -26.29
C GLN A 107 27.44 -14.35 -25.10
N PRO A 108 28.51 -14.06 -24.33
CA PRO A 108 28.42 -13.21 -23.14
C PRO A 108 27.89 -11.79 -23.40
N GLY A 109 28.12 -11.24 -24.59
CA GLY A 109 27.62 -9.93 -25.02
C GLY A 109 26.23 -9.96 -25.68
N PHE A 110 25.43 -11.01 -25.50
CA PHE A 110 24.10 -11.08 -26.12
C PHE A 110 23.06 -10.32 -25.31
N ALA A 111 22.90 -9.03 -25.62
CA ALA A 111 22.03 -8.09 -24.89
C ALA A 111 20.59 -8.60 -24.74
N ASP A 112 19.95 -9.07 -25.82
CA ASP A 112 18.56 -9.58 -25.78
C ASP A 112 18.39 -10.80 -24.87
N ALA A 113 19.40 -11.69 -24.83
CA ALA A 113 19.35 -12.86 -23.96
C ALA A 113 19.44 -12.45 -22.49
N HIS A 114 20.31 -11.49 -22.14
CA HIS A 114 20.38 -10.93 -20.80
C HIS A 114 19.11 -10.16 -20.42
N TYR A 115 18.54 -9.39 -21.32
CA TYR A 115 17.28 -8.67 -21.12
C TYR A 115 16.11 -9.64 -20.82
N ASN A 116 15.90 -10.64 -21.69
CA ASN A 116 14.85 -11.63 -21.50
C ASN A 116 15.06 -12.47 -20.23
N ARG A 117 16.32 -12.77 -19.90
CA ARG A 117 16.69 -13.41 -18.64
C ARG A 117 16.34 -12.54 -17.44
N GLY A 118 16.60 -11.23 -17.52
CA GLY A 118 16.25 -10.25 -16.48
C GLY A 118 14.76 -10.19 -16.22
N ILE A 119 13.93 -10.15 -17.27
CA ILE A 119 12.46 -10.21 -17.15
C ILE A 119 12.04 -11.48 -16.40
N LEU A 120 12.48 -12.65 -16.89
CA LEU A 120 12.08 -13.93 -16.31
C LEU A 120 12.51 -14.07 -14.85
N LEU A 121 13.74 -13.65 -14.52
CA LEU A 121 14.26 -13.68 -13.15
C LEU A 121 13.43 -12.80 -12.22
N GLY A 122 13.00 -11.63 -12.68
CA GLY A 122 12.10 -10.75 -11.94
C GLY A 122 10.74 -11.39 -11.70
N GLU A 123 10.15 -12.01 -12.73
CA GLU A 123 8.85 -12.72 -12.62
C GLU A 123 8.87 -13.88 -11.62
N ILE A 124 10.00 -14.58 -11.48
CA ILE A 124 10.15 -15.68 -10.50
C ILE A 124 10.71 -15.22 -9.14
N GLY A 125 10.81 -13.92 -8.90
CA GLY A 125 11.22 -13.34 -7.61
C GLY A 125 12.73 -13.39 -7.31
N ARG A 126 13.59 -13.68 -8.31
CA ARG A 126 15.06 -13.62 -8.18
C ARG A 126 15.57 -12.21 -8.51
N THR A 127 15.15 -11.25 -7.69
CA THR A 127 15.30 -9.80 -7.93
C THR A 127 16.75 -9.37 -8.18
N GLU A 128 17.70 -9.76 -7.33
CA GLU A 128 19.11 -9.35 -7.47
C GLU A 128 19.75 -9.95 -8.72
N ASP A 129 19.34 -11.16 -9.12
CA ASP A 129 19.83 -11.80 -10.33
C ASP A 129 19.26 -11.12 -11.58
N ALA A 130 18.01 -10.65 -11.51
CA ALA A 130 17.37 -9.87 -12.55
C ALA A 130 18.07 -8.52 -12.75
N VAL A 131 18.44 -7.82 -11.67
CA VAL A 131 19.27 -6.60 -11.74
C VAL A 131 20.56 -6.86 -12.51
N ARG A 132 21.31 -7.90 -12.11
CA ARG A 132 22.59 -8.25 -12.78
C ARG A 132 22.40 -8.61 -14.25
N ALA A 133 21.30 -9.27 -14.60
CA ALA A 133 20.98 -9.59 -15.98
C ALA A 133 20.67 -8.32 -16.79
N PHE A 134 19.87 -7.37 -16.28
CA PHE A 134 19.65 -6.10 -16.97
C PHE A 134 20.92 -5.27 -17.09
N GLU A 135 21.75 -5.21 -16.05
CA GLU A 135 23.05 -4.53 -16.10
C GLU A 135 23.99 -5.15 -17.15
N ALA A 136 24.00 -6.47 -17.28
CA ALA A 136 24.75 -7.16 -18.34
C ALA A 136 24.19 -6.84 -19.74
N ALA A 137 22.87 -6.75 -19.91
CA ALA A 137 22.25 -6.32 -21.16
C ALA A 137 22.68 -4.90 -21.54
N LEU A 138 22.70 -3.97 -20.58
CA LEU A 138 23.09 -2.56 -20.77
C LEU A 138 24.60 -2.39 -20.96
N SER A 139 25.41 -3.26 -20.38
CA SER A 139 26.86 -3.30 -20.64
C SER A 139 27.15 -3.75 -22.07
N ALA A 140 26.39 -4.72 -22.59
CA ALA A 140 26.51 -5.19 -23.97
C ALA A 140 25.93 -4.18 -24.98
N GLN A 141 24.82 -3.52 -24.64
CA GLN A 141 24.16 -2.51 -25.46
C GLN A 141 23.64 -1.36 -24.59
N PRO A 142 24.40 -0.25 -24.47
CA PRO A 142 23.99 0.89 -23.64
C PRO A 142 22.71 1.60 -24.13
N ALA A 143 22.49 1.64 -25.45
CA ALA A 143 21.29 2.20 -26.07
C ALA A 143 20.19 1.13 -26.19
N PHE A 144 19.63 0.71 -25.04
CA PHE A 144 18.57 -0.29 -24.97
C PHE A 144 17.42 0.18 -24.06
N PRO A 145 16.45 0.95 -24.60
CA PRO A 145 15.36 1.57 -23.82
C PRO A 145 14.55 0.56 -23.01
N ASP A 146 14.22 -0.59 -23.57
CA ASP A 146 13.45 -1.63 -22.88
C ASP A 146 14.18 -2.22 -21.68
N ALA A 147 15.51 -2.43 -21.77
CA ALA A 147 16.32 -2.91 -20.66
C ALA A 147 16.46 -1.84 -19.56
N LEU A 148 16.60 -0.56 -19.93
CA LEU A 148 16.59 0.56 -18.98
C LEU A 148 15.24 0.66 -18.25
N ASN A 149 14.12 0.55 -18.97
CA ASN A 149 12.79 0.53 -18.40
C ASN A 149 12.57 -0.69 -17.48
N GLY A 150 13.00 -1.88 -17.91
CA GLY A 150 12.90 -3.10 -17.11
C GLY A 150 13.67 -3.00 -15.78
N LEU A 151 14.90 -2.49 -15.83
CA LEU A 151 15.72 -2.23 -14.65
C LEU A 151 15.08 -1.16 -13.75
N GLY A 152 14.60 -0.06 -14.34
CA GLY A 152 13.92 1.01 -13.60
C GLY A 152 12.68 0.51 -12.85
N ASN A 153 11.85 -0.31 -13.49
CA ASN A 153 10.69 -0.93 -12.84
C ASN A 153 11.09 -1.83 -11.67
N LEU A 154 12.14 -2.64 -11.84
CA LEU A 154 12.64 -3.51 -10.79
C LEU A 154 13.20 -2.73 -9.60
N LEU A 155 13.95 -1.64 -9.86
CA LEU A 155 14.46 -0.71 -8.85
C LEU A 155 13.34 -0.03 -8.07
N ASN A 156 12.23 0.34 -8.73
CA ASN A 156 11.03 0.82 -8.04
C ASN A 156 10.45 -0.22 -7.09
N GLY A 157 10.34 -1.47 -7.51
CA GLY A 157 9.88 -2.58 -6.67
C GLY A 157 10.76 -2.81 -5.43
N MET A 158 12.06 -2.50 -5.53
CA MET A 158 13.01 -2.54 -4.41
C MET A 158 13.02 -1.27 -3.53
N GLY A 159 12.21 -0.25 -3.86
CA GLY A 159 12.23 1.04 -3.15
C GLY A 159 13.42 1.95 -3.50
N ARG A 160 14.25 1.57 -4.48
CA ARG A 160 15.40 2.37 -4.97
C ARG A 160 14.94 3.39 -6.00
N HIS A 161 14.03 4.27 -5.59
CA HIS A 161 13.31 5.18 -6.49
C HIS A 161 14.22 6.19 -7.21
N GLN A 162 15.27 6.67 -6.55
CA GLN A 162 16.23 7.59 -7.19
C GLN A 162 17.02 6.90 -8.32
N ASP A 163 17.48 5.67 -8.10
CA ASP A 163 18.17 4.88 -9.13
C ASP A 163 17.22 4.53 -10.28
N ALA A 164 15.97 4.19 -9.96
CA ALA A 164 14.93 3.93 -10.95
C ALA A 164 14.72 5.15 -11.86
N LEU A 165 14.56 6.33 -11.27
CA LEU A 165 14.34 7.59 -11.99
C LEU A 165 15.46 7.84 -13.01
N ILE A 166 16.73 7.66 -12.63
CA ILE A 166 17.89 7.83 -13.53
C ILE A 166 17.80 6.89 -14.74
N ARG A 167 17.44 5.62 -14.53
CA ARG A 167 17.33 4.64 -15.64
C ARG A 167 16.15 4.94 -16.54
N LEU A 168 15.02 5.36 -15.96
CA LEU A 168 13.80 5.67 -16.70
C LEU A 168 13.95 6.95 -17.52
N ASP A 169 14.61 7.98 -16.99
CA ASP A 169 14.97 9.19 -17.74
C ASP A 169 15.89 8.87 -18.92
N ALA A 170 16.87 7.96 -18.73
CA ALA A 170 17.71 7.50 -19.83
C ALA A 170 16.92 6.74 -20.91
N ALA A 171 15.95 5.89 -20.52
CA ALA A 171 15.08 5.20 -21.46
C ALA A 171 14.25 6.19 -22.29
N ILE A 172 13.66 7.19 -21.65
CA ILE A 172 12.85 8.24 -22.30
C ILE A 172 13.71 9.14 -23.19
N GLY A 173 14.96 9.42 -22.79
CA GLY A 173 15.90 10.18 -23.61
C GLY A 173 16.25 9.48 -24.93
N LEU A 174 16.34 8.15 -24.92
CA LEU A 174 16.56 7.34 -26.12
C LEU A 174 15.27 7.15 -26.94
N GLU A 175 14.14 6.96 -26.27
CA GLU A 175 12.83 6.74 -26.90
C GLU A 175 11.72 7.57 -26.21
N PRO A 176 11.47 8.82 -26.67
CA PRO A 176 10.51 9.72 -26.03
C PRO A 176 9.05 9.25 -26.05
N VAL A 177 8.73 8.28 -26.90
CA VAL A 177 7.39 7.69 -27.09
C VAL A 177 7.20 6.38 -26.31
N HIS A 178 8.13 6.02 -25.41
CA HIS A 178 8.05 4.80 -24.59
C HIS A 178 7.06 4.96 -23.43
N ALA A 179 5.78 4.61 -23.66
CA ALA A 179 4.69 4.82 -22.71
C ALA A 179 4.93 4.14 -21.34
N LYS A 180 5.48 2.91 -21.34
CA LYS A 180 5.77 2.18 -20.10
C LYS A 180 6.88 2.85 -19.28
N ALA A 181 7.91 3.39 -19.92
CA ALA A 181 8.97 4.13 -19.23
C ALA A 181 8.42 5.39 -18.55
N HIS A 182 7.52 6.14 -19.22
CA HIS A 182 6.82 7.28 -18.59
C HIS A 182 5.96 6.84 -17.40
N CYS A 183 5.21 5.75 -17.51
CA CYS A 183 4.42 5.22 -16.39
C CYS A 183 5.31 4.83 -15.21
N ASN A 184 6.40 4.09 -15.46
CA ASN A 184 7.33 3.68 -14.41
C ASN A 184 8.10 4.86 -13.81
N ARG A 185 8.35 5.92 -14.59
CA ARG A 185 8.92 7.19 -14.10
C ARG A 185 7.97 7.85 -13.10
N GLY A 186 6.67 7.89 -13.42
CA GLY A 186 5.65 8.36 -12.48
C GLY A 186 5.67 7.61 -11.16
N ASN A 187 5.82 6.28 -11.20
CA ASN A 187 5.93 5.46 -9.98
C ASN A 187 7.17 5.80 -9.15
N ALA A 188 8.31 6.04 -9.80
CA ALA A 188 9.53 6.46 -9.11
C ALA A 188 9.35 7.81 -8.42
N LEU A 189 8.72 8.78 -9.10
CA LEU A 189 8.44 10.11 -8.58
C LEU A 189 7.46 10.09 -7.40
N LEU A 190 6.41 9.25 -7.44
CA LEU A 190 5.56 9.03 -6.27
C LEU A 190 6.34 8.46 -5.08
N GLY A 191 7.24 7.50 -5.33
CA GLY A 191 8.12 6.95 -4.31
C GLY A 191 9.10 7.97 -3.70
N LEU A 192 9.36 9.07 -4.41
CA LEU A 192 10.19 10.21 -3.96
C LEU A 192 9.36 11.38 -3.39
N ASP A 193 8.06 11.20 -3.16
CA ASP A 193 7.13 12.24 -2.69
C ASP A 193 7.02 13.45 -3.64
N GLN A 194 7.09 13.21 -4.96
CA GLN A 194 6.98 14.20 -6.05
C GLN A 194 5.72 13.97 -6.91
N PRO A 195 4.50 14.16 -6.36
CA PRO A 195 3.26 13.76 -7.03
C PRO A 195 2.89 14.63 -8.25
N ALA A 196 3.33 15.89 -8.32
CA ALA A 196 3.05 16.77 -9.46
C ALA A 196 3.80 16.31 -10.73
N GLU A 197 5.09 16.01 -10.59
CA GLU A 197 5.93 15.48 -11.65
C GLU A 197 5.52 14.04 -12.02
N ALA A 198 5.04 13.26 -11.04
CA ALA A 198 4.48 11.95 -11.28
C ALA A 198 3.23 12.03 -12.16
N LEU A 199 2.29 12.93 -11.83
CA LEU A 199 1.08 13.18 -12.61
C LEU A 199 1.41 13.51 -14.08
N ALA A 200 2.38 14.40 -14.32
CA ALA A 200 2.82 14.74 -15.68
C ALA A 200 3.38 13.52 -16.44
N SER A 201 4.09 12.63 -15.75
CA SER A 201 4.60 11.38 -16.32
C SER A 201 3.48 10.41 -16.69
N PHE A 202 2.46 10.27 -15.82
CA PHE A 202 1.30 9.42 -16.11
C PHE A 202 0.44 9.99 -17.24
N ASP A 203 0.20 11.31 -17.27
CA ASP A 203 -0.49 11.97 -18.36
C ASP A 203 0.26 11.76 -19.69
N ARG A 204 1.60 11.81 -19.67
CA ARG A 204 2.39 11.52 -20.86
C ARG A 204 2.25 10.07 -21.30
N ALA A 205 2.33 9.10 -20.38
CA ALA A 205 2.10 7.69 -20.68
C ALA A 205 0.72 7.45 -21.31
N LEU A 206 -0.32 8.04 -20.75
CA LEU A 206 -1.71 7.92 -21.22
C LEU A 206 -1.97 8.65 -22.55
N SER A 207 -1.23 9.73 -22.84
CA SER A 207 -1.28 10.38 -24.15
C SER A 207 -0.69 9.50 -25.26
N LEU A 208 0.28 8.65 -24.92
CA LEU A 208 0.93 7.71 -25.84
C LEU A 208 0.13 6.42 -25.97
N GLN A 209 -0.42 5.93 -24.86
CA GLN A 209 -1.19 4.70 -24.79
C GLN A 209 -2.37 4.85 -23.79
N PRO A 210 -3.59 5.19 -24.29
CA PRO A 210 -4.74 5.49 -23.43
C PRO A 210 -5.37 4.29 -22.70
N ASP A 211 -5.04 3.06 -23.08
CA ASP A 211 -5.63 1.81 -22.57
C ASP A 211 -4.78 1.13 -21.47
N MET A 212 -3.85 1.86 -20.85
CA MET A 212 -3.03 1.39 -19.73
C MET A 212 -3.78 1.53 -18.39
N ALA A 213 -4.45 0.46 -17.93
CA ALA A 213 -5.16 0.45 -16.65
C ALA A 213 -4.26 0.84 -15.47
N GLU A 214 -3.01 0.36 -15.45
CA GLU A 214 -2.01 0.69 -14.42
C GLU A 214 -1.70 2.19 -14.37
N ALA A 215 -1.54 2.83 -15.53
CA ALA A 215 -1.23 4.26 -15.59
C ALA A 215 -2.43 5.10 -15.10
N TRP A 216 -3.67 4.69 -15.38
CA TRP A 216 -4.87 5.33 -14.81
C TRP A 216 -4.98 5.17 -13.30
N CYS A 217 -4.67 3.98 -12.77
CA CYS A 217 -4.63 3.73 -11.33
C CYS A 217 -3.60 4.64 -10.65
N ASN A 218 -2.37 4.66 -11.16
CA ASN A 218 -1.27 5.43 -10.56
C ASN A 218 -1.45 6.94 -10.72
N ARG A 219 -2.10 7.37 -11.81
CA ARG A 219 -2.60 8.75 -11.97
C ARG A 219 -3.59 9.12 -10.86
N GLY A 220 -4.53 8.21 -10.55
CA GLY A 220 -5.47 8.38 -9.44
C GLY A 220 -4.78 8.58 -8.10
N GLU A 221 -3.75 7.78 -7.82
CA GLU A 221 -2.92 7.93 -6.61
C GLU A 221 -2.21 9.28 -6.56
N ALA A 222 -1.58 9.71 -7.67
CA ALA A 222 -0.92 11.01 -7.74
C ALA A 222 -1.90 12.19 -7.50
N LEU A 223 -3.10 12.10 -8.06
CA LEU A 223 -4.15 13.11 -7.88
C LEU A 223 -4.68 13.14 -6.44
N ALA A 224 -4.82 11.98 -5.78
CA ALA A 224 -5.18 11.91 -4.37
C ALA A 224 -4.10 12.58 -3.49
N GLU A 225 -2.83 12.34 -3.78
CA GLU A 225 -1.69 12.99 -3.13
C GLU A 225 -1.64 14.51 -3.41
N LEU A 226 -2.19 14.97 -4.53
CA LEU A 226 -2.34 16.41 -4.84
C LEU A 226 -3.62 17.03 -4.27
N GLN A 227 -4.39 16.31 -3.43
CA GLN A 227 -5.68 16.74 -2.90
C GLN A 227 -6.70 17.10 -4.00
N GLN A 228 -6.68 16.36 -5.12
CA GLN A 228 -7.63 16.47 -6.24
C GLN A 228 -8.55 15.23 -6.28
N PRO A 229 -9.45 15.05 -5.30
CA PRO A 229 -10.20 13.80 -5.12
C PRO A 229 -11.15 13.47 -6.28
N LEU A 230 -11.78 14.47 -6.90
CA LEU A 230 -12.70 14.26 -8.02
C LEU A 230 -11.97 13.73 -9.27
N ASP A 231 -10.78 14.25 -9.55
CA ASP A 231 -9.92 13.77 -10.63
C ASP A 231 -9.33 12.39 -10.33
N ALA A 232 -8.97 12.15 -9.08
CA ALA A 232 -8.50 10.84 -8.62
C ALA A 232 -9.57 9.76 -8.82
N GLN A 233 -10.81 10.03 -8.37
CA GLN A 233 -11.96 9.16 -8.56
C GLN A 233 -12.17 8.80 -10.03
N ARG A 234 -12.22 9.81 -10.93
CA ARG A 234 -12.37 9.58 -12.38
C ARG A 234 -11.27 8.69 -12.95
N SER A 235 -10.04 8.85 -12.46
CA SER A 235 -8.89 8.05 -12.91
C SER A 235 -9.01 6.59 -12.46
N PHE A 236 -9.43 6.33 -11.22
CA PHE A 236 -9.68 4.96 -10.75
C PHE A 236 -10.86 4.31 -11.47
N GLU A 237 -11.97 5.02 -11.67
CA GLU A 237 -13.11 4.53 -12.45
C GLU A 237 -12.69 4.16 -13.89
N ARG A 238 -11.81 4.95 -14.51
CA ARG A 238 -11.27 4.64 -15.83
C ARG A 238 -10.38 3.40 -15.82
N ALA A 239 -9.54 3.22 -14.79
CA ALA A 239 -8.74 2.02 -14.61
C ALA A 239 -9.63 0.77 -14.49
N LEU A 240 -10.71 0.84 -13.71
CA LEU A 240 -11.67 -0.25 -13.53
C LEU A 240 -12.50 -0.53 -14.79
N ALA A 241 -12.79 0.49 -15.59
CA ALA A 241 -13.45 0.30 -16.89
C ALA A 241 -12.56 -0.49 -17.88
N LEU A 242 -11.24 -0.35 -17.80
CA LEU A 242 -10.27 -1.10 -18.61
C LEU A 242 -9.97 -2.49 -18.02
N ARG A 243 -9.93 -2.60 -16.69
CA ARG A 243 -9.66 -3.83 -15.95
C ARG A 243 -10.59 -3.93 -14.72
N PRO A 244 -11.76 -4.58 -14.85
CA PRO A 244 -12.76 -4.65 -13.77
C PRO A 244 -12.29 -5.39 -12.50
N ASP A 245 -11.28 -6.25 -12.59
CA ASP A 245 -10.71 -7.02 -11.48
C ASP A 245 -9.45 -6.37 -10.87
N PHE A 246 -9.23 -5.08 -11.12
CA PHE A 246 -8.06 -4.36 -10.63
C PHE A 246 -8.23 -3.90 -9.16
N ALA A 247 -7.85 -4.78 -8.22
CA ALA A 247 -8.01 -4.57 -6.79
C ALA A 247 -7.36 -3.28 -6.24
N GLU A 248 -6.18 -2.91 -6.75
CA GLU A 248 -5.48 -1.68 -6.35
C GLU A 248 -6.30 -0.44 -6.71
N ALA A 249 -6.85 -0.38 -7.93
CA ALA A 249 -7.68 0.73 -8.38
C ALA A 249 -9.01 0.80 -7.61
N GLU A 250 -9.65 -0.34 -7.35
CA GLU A 250 -10.90 -0.39 -6.58
C GLU A 250 -10.69 0.06 -5.13
N PHE A 251 -9.58 -0.35 -4.52
CA PHE A 251 -9.24 0.10 -3.18
C PHE A 251 -8.87 1.59 -3.15
N GLY A 252 -8.12 2.09 -4.14
CA GLY A 252 -7.83 3.52 -4.28
C GLY A 252 -9.10 4.37 -4.40
N LEU A 253 -10.06 3.91 -5.23
CA LEU A 253 -11.39 4.51 -5.34
C LEU A 253 -12.11 4.53 -3.97
N SER A 254 -12.05 3.44 -3.21
CA SER A 254 -12.66 3.37 -1.88
C SER A 254 -12.16 4.48 -0.95
N LEU A 255 -10.85 4.72 -0.91
CA LEU A 255 -10.24 5.72 -0.03
C LEU A 255 -10.64 7.14 -0.43
N VAL A 256 -10.70 7.42 -1.73
CA VAL A 256 -11.09 8.72 -2.26
C VAL A 256 -12.57 9.01 -2.03
N LEU A 257 -13.45 8.01 -2.18
CA LEU A 257 -14.89 8.15 -1.86
C LEU A 257 -15.10 8.36 -0.35
N LEU A 258 -14.41 7.59 0.48
CA LEU A 258 -14.43 7.76 1.94
C LEU A 258 -13.95 9.17 2.34
N ALA A 259 -12.85 9.66 1.76
CA ALA A 259 -12.32 10.98 2.10
C ALA A 259 -13.28 12.12 1.71
N GLN A 260 -14.08 11.92 0.67
CA GLN A 260 -15.13 12.84 0.23
C GLN A 260 -16.43 12.75 1.05
N GLY A 261 -16.57 11.74 1.92
CA GLY A 261 -17.77 11.51 2.72
C GLY A 261 -18.83 10.63 2.06
N ASP A 262 -18.59 10.08 0.85
CA ASP A 262 -19.44 9.04 0.26
C ASP A 262 -19.11 7.69 0.91
N TYR A 263 -19.54 7.53 2.16
CA TYR A 263 -19.30 6.34 2.95
C TYR A 263 -20.02 5.11 2.40
N ALA A 264 -21.21 5.30 1.82
CA ALA A 264 -21.97 4.19 1.25
C ALA A 264 -21.22 3.54 0.09
N ALA A 265 -20.71 4.31 -0.87
CA ALA A 265 -19.90 3.77 -1.96
C ALA A 265 -18.49 3.40 -1.51
N GLY A 266 -17.88 4.23 -0.68
CA GLY A 266 -16.55 4.02 -0.13
C GLY A 266 -16.40 2.66 0.55
N PHE A 267 -17.28 2.32 1.50
CA PHE A 267 -17.21 1.03 2.19
C PHE A 267 -17.54 -0.17 1.30
N ARG A 268 -18.35 -0.01 0.24
CA ARG A 268 -18.56 -1.09 -0.75
C ARG A 268 -17.28 -1.43 -1.49
N HIS A 269 -16.59 -0.43 -2.02
CA HIS A 269 -15.31 -0.63 -2.71
C HIS A 269 -14.18 -1.04 -1.77
N HIS A 270 -14.27 -0.71 -0.48
CA HIS A 270 -13.25 -1.05 0.51
C HIS A 270 -13.05 -2.57 0.71
N GLU A 271 -14.04 -3.39 0.34
CA GLU A 271 -13.92 -4.85 0.32
C GLU A 271 -12.86 -5.35 -0.68
N ALA A 272 -12.47 -4.54 -1.66
CA ALA A 272 -11.37 -4.85 -2.57
C ALA A 272 -10.03 -5.07 -1.84
N ARG A 273 -9.89 -4.60 -0.59
CA ARG A 273 -8.69 -4.80 0.24
C ARG A 273 -8.25 -6.27 0.30
N TRP A 274 -9.20 -7.21 0.32
CA TRP A 274 -8.95 -8.65 0.38
C TRP A 274 -8.29 -9.23 -0.87
N LYS A 275 -8.33 -8.51 -2.00
CA LYS A 275 -7.79 -8.94 -3.29
C LYS A 275 -6.45 -8.27 -3.64
N ARG A 276 -6.00 -7.30 -2.84
CA ARG A 276 -4.79 -6.52 -3.11
C ARG A 276 -3.54 -7.37 -2.96
N LEU A 277 -2.54 -7.09 -3.79
CA LEU A 277 -1.23 -7.70 -3.64
C LEU A 277 -0.60 -7.33 -2.29
N GLY A 278 -0.11 -8.33 -1.56
CA GLY A 278 0.54 -8.15 -0.25
C GLY A 278 -0.40 -7.91 0.92
N PHE A 279 -1.72 -7.84 0.71
CA PHE A 279 -2.68 -7.85 1.82
C PHE A 279 -3.00 -9.30 2.23
N PRO A 280 -3.08 -9.63 3.53
CA PRO A 280 -3.40 -10.98 3.97
C PRO A 280 -4.77 -11.43 3.43
N PRO A 281 -4.91 -12.71 3.01
CA PRO A 281 -6.20 -13.22 2.59
C PRO A 281 -7.20 -13.20 3.75
N PRO A 282 -8.51 -13.09 3.46
CA PRO A 282 -9.52 -13.08 4.50
C PRO A 282 -9.51 -14.40 5.30
N ARG A 283 -9.70 -14.30 6.62
CA ARG A 283 -9.88 -15.46 7.49
C ARG A 283 -11.13 -16.22 7.04
N THR A 284 -11.03 -17.55 7.00
CA THR A 284 -12.15 -18.44 6.63
C THR A 284 -12.81 -19.00 7.89
N PHE A 285 -14.15 -18.96 7.92
CA PHE A 285 -14.96 -19.41 9.05
C PHE A 285 -16.06 -20.39 8.60
N ARG A 286 -16.62 -21.14 9.55
CA ARG A 286 -17.66 -22.16 9.28
C ARG A 286 -19.04 -21.55 8.97
N ARG A 287 -19.31 -20.37 9.51
CA ARG A 287 -20.56 -19.63 9.31
C ARG A 287 -20.38 -18.58 8.21
N PRO A 288 -21.47 -18.11 7.57
CA PRO A 288 -21.37 -17.09 6.55
C PRO A 288 -20.99 -15.71 7.12
N PRO A 289 -20.37 -14.84 6.30
CA PRO A 289 -20.12 -13.46 6.67
C PRO A 289 -21.43 -12.67 6.70
N TRP A 290 -21.53 -11.73 7.64
CA TRP A 290 -22.61 -10.76 7.73
C TRP A 290 -22.17 -9.40 7.19
N LEU A 291 -22.81 -9.00 6.08
CA LEU A 291 -22.61 -7.71 5.41
C LEU A 291 -23.93 -6.93 5.32
N GLY A 292 -24.79 -7.03 6.34
CA GLY A 292 -25.99 -6.20 6.50
C GLY A 292 -27.31 -6.76 5.99
N ARG A 293 -27.32 -7.95 5.38
CA ARG A 293 -28.55 -8.53 4.79
C ARG A 293 -29.43 -9.28 5.78
N ASP A 294 -28.84 -9.90 6.80
CA ASP A 294 -29.56 -10.70 7.79
C ASP A 294 -29.98 -9.86 9.01
N ASN A 295 -31.14 -10.21 9.58
CA ASN A 295 -31.53 -9.74 10.91
C ASN A 295 -30.61 -10.35 11.98
N LEU A 296 -30.09 -9.49 12.85
CA LEU A 296 -29.20 -9.88 13.95
C LEU A 296 -29.95 -10.30 15.23
N ALA A 297 -31.24 -9.97 15.37
CA ALA A 297 -31.99 -10.22 16.59
C ALA A 297 -31.97 -11.72 16.98
N GLY A 298 -31.49 -12.01 18.19
CA GLY A 298 -31.38 -13.37 18.73
C GLY A 298 -30.24 -14.21 18.15
N ARG A 299 -29.37 -13.62 17.31
CA ARG A 299 -28.20 -14.30 16.72
C ARG A 299 -26.92 -13.94 17.46
N THR A 300 -25.93 -14.82 17.40
CA THR A 300 -24.57 -14.54 17.85
C THR A 300 -23.71 -14.07 16.68
N LEU A 301 -23.24 -12.83 16.74
CA LEU A 301 -22.31 -12.23 15.77
C LEU A 301 -20.87 -12.31 16.30
N PHE A 302 -20.00 -13.00 15.56
CA PHE A 302 -18.57 -13.01 15.80
C PHE A 302 -17.85 -11.93 15.01
N ILE A 303 -17.32 -10.91 15.68
CA ILE A 303 -16.51 -9.86 15.07
C ILE A 303 -15.04 -10.22 15.26
N HIS A 304 -14.30 -10.31 14.16
CA HIS A 304 -12.87 -10.64 14.20
C HIS A 304 -12.01 -9.44 13.79
N PRO A 305 -10.82 -9.28 14.42
CA PRO A 305 -10.02 -8.07 14.26
C PRO A 305 -9.35 -8.00 12.89
N GLU A 306 -8.87 -6.79 12.57
CA GLU A 306 -8.00 -6.49 11.44
C GLU A 306 -6.73 -5.79 11.95
N LEU A 307 -5.76 -5.52 11.06
CA LEU A 307 -4.34 -5.34 11.38
C LEU A 307 -3.98 -4.15 12.30
N PHE A 308 -4.82 -3.12 12.45
CA PHE A 308 -4.43 -1.87 13.11
C PHE A 308 -5.18 -1.58 14.41
N LEU A 309 -4.46 -1.17 15.46
CA LEU A 309 -5.04 -0.83 16.77
C LEU A 309 -6.03 0.36 16.68
N GLY A 310 -5.73 1.37 15.85
CA GLY A 310 -6.63 2.50 15.62
C GLY A 310 -7.97 2.07 15.02
N ASP A 311 -7.94 1.13 14.09
CA ASP A 311 -9.15 0.54 13.50
C ASP A 311 -9.96 -0.19 14.57
N MET A 312 -9.30 -1.00 15.40
CA MET A 312 -9.95 -1.68 16.52
C MET A 312 -10.67 -0.70 17.44
N ILE A 313 -9.98 0.36 17.89
CA ILE A 313 -10.54 1.37 18.79
C ILE A 313 -11.69 2.13 18.12
N GLN A 314 -11.57 2.46 16.84
CA GLN A 314 -12.61 3.22 16.14
C GLN A 314 -13.84 2.36 15.88
N PHE A 315 -13.69 1.17 15.30
CA PHE A 315 -14.81 0.38 14.78
C PHE A 315 -15.44 -0.57 15.81
N CYS A 316 -14.83 -0.79 16.97
CA CYS A 316 -15.47 -1.56 18.04
C CYS A 316 -16.82 -0.97 18.48
N ARG A 317 -17.05 0.35 18.26
CA ARG A 317 -18.35 1.00 18.49
C ARG A 317 -19.54 0.33 17.78
N TYR A 318 -19.31 -0.33 16.64
CA TYR A 318 -20.35 -1.06 15.93
C TYR A 318 -20.78 -2.34 16.65
N ALA A 319 -19.98 -2.87 17.57
CA ALA A 319 -20.41 -3.96 18.45
C ALA A 319 -21.63 -3.54 19.30
N LYS A 320 -21.66 -2.30 19.79
CA LYS A 320 -22.82 -1.74 20.50
C LYS A 320 -24.05 -1.60 19.59
N ARG A 321 -23.84 -1.30 18.31
CA ARG A 321 -24.93 -1.25 17.32
C ARG A 321 -25.48 -2.64 17.02
N ALA A 322 -24.62 -3.67 16.98
CA ALA A 322 -25.05 -5.06 16.85
C ALA A 322 -25.82 -5.55 18.08
N GLU A 323 -25.34 -5.23 19.29
CA GLU A 323 -26.04 -5.50 20.55
C GLU A 323 -27.42 -4.80 20.57
N ALA A 324 -27.49 -3.52 20.20
CA ALA A 324 -28.74 -2.77 20.10
C ALA A 324 -29.71 -3.34 19.04
N ALA A 325 -29.18 -4.01 18.00
CA ALA A 325 -29.97 -4.76 17.02
C ALA A 325 -30.40 -6.16 17.53
N GLY A 326 -30.12 -6.48 18.80
CA GLY A 326 -30.52 -7.71 19.47
C GLY A 326 -29.55 -8.89 19.29
N ALA A 327 -28.32 -8.64 18.81
CA ALA A 327 -27.29 -9.67 18.71
C ALA A 327 -26.63 -9.95 20.06
N SER A 328 -26.23 -11.20 20.31
CA SER A 328 -25.11 -11.47 21.23
C SER A 328 -23.80 -11.27 20.47
N VAL A 329 -22.87 -10.48 21.00
CA VAL A 329 -21.63 -10.14 20.29
C VAL A 329 -20.43 -10.83 20.93
N ALA A 330 -19.66 -11.54 20.11
CA ALA A 330 -18.34 -12.03 20.47
C ALA A 330 -17.30 -11.23 19.67
N LEU A 331 -16.42 -10.49 20.34
CA LEU A 331 -15.43 -9.61 19.73
C LEU A 331 -14.02 -10.09 20.06
N ALA A 332 -13.32 -10.63 19.06
CA ALA A 332 -11.90 -10.95 19.19
C ALA A 332 -11.05 -9.68 19.09
N ALA A 333 -10.06 -9.53 19.97
CA ALA A 333 -9.24 -8.33 20.06
C ALA A 333 -7.78 -8.63 20.43
N PRO A 334 -6.82 -7.80 19.97
CA PRO A 334 -5.43 -7.86 20.42
C PRO A 334 -5.32 -7.73 21.94
N ALA A 335 -4.42 -8.51 22.55
CA ALA A 335 -4.24 -8.55 24.01
C ALA A 335 -4.06 -7.16 24.62
N VAL A 336 -3.30 -6.29 23.93
CA VAL A 336 -2.98 -4.92 24.34
C VAL A 336 -4.21 -4.01 24.50
N LEU A 337 -5.31 -4.27 23.78
CA LEU A 337 -6.53 -3.45 23.87
C LEU A 337 -7.62 -4.06 24.75
N ARG A 338 -7.51 -5.33 25.17
CA ARG A 338 -8.61 -6.04 25.82
C ARG A 338 -9.10 -5.35 27.09
N GLU A 339 -8.20 -4.89 27.95
CA GLU A 339 -8.57 -4.22 29.22
C GLU A 339 -9.43 -2.97 28.96
N VAL A 340 -9.05 -2.12 28.01
CA VAL A 340 -9.86 -0.94 27.64
C VAL A 340 -11.18 -1.35 27.02
N LEU A 341 -11.19 -2.36 26.14
CA LEU A 341 -12.39 -2.82 25.45
C LEU A 341 -13.43 -3.45 26.39
N GLN A 342 -13.07 -3.86 27.61
CA GLN A 342 -14.03 -4.36 28.61
C GLN A 342 -15.10 -3.32 28.95
N SER A 343 -14.80 -2.04 28.78
CA SER A 343 -15.73 -0.94 29.01
C SER A 343 -16.77 -0.74 27.88
N LEU A 344 -16.66 -1.46 26.76
CA LEU A 344 -17.49 -1.24 25.57
C LEU A 344 -18.98 -1.56 25.80
N GLY A 345 -19.25 -2.58 26.61
CA GLY A 345 -20.62 -2.99 26.96
C GLY A 345 -20.66 -4.37 27.63
N ALA A 346 -21.57 -4.53 28.60
CA ALA A 346 -21.68 -5.77 29.39
C ALA A 346 -22.19 -6.99 28.59
N GLY A 347 -22.90 -6.78 27.47
CA GLY A 347 -23.35 -7.87 26.58
C GLY A 347 -22.37 -8.21 25.45
N ILE A 348 -21.15 -7.66 25.48
CA ILE A 348 -20.10 -7.95 24.50
C ILE A 348 -19.07 -8.89 25.13
N SER A 349 -18.98 -10.12 24.62
CA SER A 349 -17.98 -11.10 25.04
C SER A 349 -16.66 -10.84 24.33
N LEU A 350 -15.61 -10.51 25.07
CA LEU A 350 -14.27 -10.31 24.52
C LEU A 350 -13.51 -11.63 24.43
N LEU A 351 -12.91 -11.88 23.27
CA LEU A 351 -12.09 -13.05 22.98
C LEU A 351 -10.65 -12.63 22.68
N ASN A 352 -9.73 -13.59 22.76
CA ASN A 352 -8.37 -13.38 22.25
C ASN A 352 -8.38 -13.21 20.72
N GLU A 353 -7.37 -12.54 20.17
CA GLU A 353 -7.26 -12.21 18.75
C GLU A 353 -7.43 -13.41 17.80
N ASP A 354 -6.81 -14.53 18.16
CA ASP A 354 -6.86 -15.78 17.38
C ASP A 354 -8.03 -16.69 17.77
N GLU A 355 -8.72 -16.36 18.86
CA GLU A 355 -9.81 -17.18 19.39
C GLU A 355 -11.08 -17.03 18.53
N VAL A 356 -11.77 -18.15 18.36
CA VAL A 356 -13.05 -18.24 17.64
C VAL A 356 -14.07 -18.81 18.62
N PRO A 357 -15.25 -18.18 18.79
CA PRO A 357 -16.24 -18.67 19.73
C PRO A 357 -16.74 -20.06 19.33
N ALA A 358 -17.00 -20.91 20.32
CA ALA A 358 -17.48 -22.28 20.08
C ALA A 358 -18.81 -22.32 19.31
N ARG A 359 -19.67 -21.30 19.49
CA ARG A 359 -20.95 -21.14 18.80
C ARG A 359 -21.12 -19.70 18.36
N TYR A 360 -21.44 -19.53 17.08
CA TYR A 360 -21.85 -18.27 16.45
C TYR A 360 -22.72 -18.61 15.24
N ASP A 361 -23.52 -17.63 14.80
CA ASP A 361 -24.43 -17.77 13.65
C ASP A 361 -23.87 -17.05 12.42
N LEU A 362 -23.19 -15.93 12.65
CA LEU A 362 -22.65 -15.03 11.63
C LEU A 362 -21.27 -14.52 12.07
N HIS A 363 -20.41 -14.14 11.12
CA HIS A 363 -19.17 -13.43 11.44
C HIS A 363 -19.00 -12.15 10.61
N CYS A 364 -18.23 -11.18 11.08
CA CYS A 364 -17.94 -9.97 10.32
C CYS A 364 -16.50 -9.50 10.57
N PRO A 365 -15.71 -9.20 9.52
CA PRO A 365 -14.47 -8.46 9.68
C PRO A 365 -14.75 -7.07 10.25
N LEU A 366 -13.94 -6.63 11.20
CA LEU A 366 -14.14 -5.35 11.88
C LEU A 366 -14.31 -4.17 10.91
N MET A 367 -13.49 -4.06 9.86
CA MET A 367 -13.57 -2.97 8.87
C MET A 367 -14.71 -3.13 7.87
N SER A 368 -15.44 -4.24 7.90
CA SER A 368 -16.66 -4.45 7.11
C SER A 368 -17.93 -4.08 7.89
N LEU A 369 -17.84 -3.77 9.19
CA LEU A 369 -18.99 -3.34 9.98
C LEU A 369 -19.67 -2.07 9.43
N PRO A 370 -18.95 -1.01 9.01
CA PRO A 370 -19.61 0.16 8.45
C PRO A 370 -20.40 -0.16 7.18
N LEU A 371 -19.91 -1.06 6.33
CA LEU A 371 -20.63 -1.58 5.17
C LEU A 371 -21.89 -2.33 5.62
N ALA A 372 -21.76 -3.24 6.59
CA ALA A 372 -22.87 -4.06 7.08
C ALA A 372 -23.99 -3.22 7.72
N PHE A 373 -23.64 -2.12 8.37
CA PHE A 373 -24.60 -1.17 8.93
C PHE A 373 -25.05 -0.08 7.95
N ALA A 374 -24.65 -0.16 6.67
CA ALA A 374 -24.96 0.83 5.63
C ALA A 374 -24.64 2.27 6.06
N THR A 375 -23.46 2.45 6.64
CA THR A 375 -23.04 3.72 7.24
C THR A 375 -22.92 4.81 6.17
N THR A 376 -23.62 5.92 6.41
CA THR A 376 -23.52 7.19 5.68
C THR A 376 -22.86 8.24 6.56
N LEU A 377 -22.56 9.42 6.02
CA LEU A 377 -22.00 10.52 6.79
C LEU A 377 -22.93 10.92 7.97
N GLU A 378 -24.24 10.87 7.74
CA GLU A 378 -25.29 11.23 8.69
C GLU A 378 -25.53 10.16 9.76
N THR A 379 -25.21 8.89 9.45
CA THR A 379 -25.46 7.76 10.35
C THR A 379 -24.20 7.24 11.04
N VAL A 380 -23.08 7.97 10.96
CA VAL A 380 -21.87 7.63 11.73
C VAL A 380 -22.25 7.53 13.20
N PRO A 381 -21.93 6.42 13.89
CA PRO A 381 -22.14 6.31 15.33
C PRO A 381 -21.14 7.19 16.07
N HIS A 382 -21.48 8.47 16.23
CA HIS A 382 -20.61 9.51 16.78
C HIS A 382 -20.76 9.70 18.31
N ASP A 383 -21.61 8.89 18.96
CA ASP A 383 -21.84 8.94 20.41
C ASP A 383 -20.56 8.59 21.17
N VAL A 384 -20.07 9.52 21.99
CA VAL A 384 -18.89 9.36 22.84
C VAL A 384 -19.22 9.80 24.28
N PRO A 385 -18.60 9.18 25.31
CA PRO A 385 -17.68 8.05 25.23
C PRO A 385 -18.38 6.73 24.89
N TYR A 386 -17.66 5.86 24.17
CA TYR A 386 -18.03 4.45 24.02
C TYR A 386 -16.98 3.49 24.60
N LEU A 387 -15.86 4.03 25.08
CA LEU A 387 -14.88 3.36 25.92
C LEU A 387 -14.67 4.19 27.18
N HIS A 388 -14.28 3.55 28.27
CA HIS A 388 -14.03 4.17 29.56
C HIS A 388 -12.76 3.60 30.18
N ALA A 389 -11.98 4.47 30.84
CA ALA A 389 -10.87 4.04 31.66
C ALA A 389 -11.37 3.45 32.99
N ASP A 390 -10.61 2.51 33.56
CA ASP A 390 -10.86 1.99 34.90
C ASP A 390 -10.76 3.13 35.95
N PRO A 391 -11.82 3.43 36.72
CA PRO A 391 -11.80 4.46 37.74
C PRO A 391 -10.66 4.33 38.77
N ALA A 392 -10.26 3.10 39.12
CA ALA A 392 -9.16 2.87 40.05
C ALA A 392 -7.82 3.31 39.45
N ARG A 393 -7.57 2.97 38.18
CA ARG A 393 -6.39 3.44 37.43
C ARG A 393 -6.41 4.96 37.27
N VAL A 394 -7.57 5.56 36.97
CA VAL A 394 -7.71 7.03 36.87
C VAL A 394 -7.31 7.69 38.19
N SER A 395 -7.78 7.18 39.32
CA SER A 395 -7.43 7.73 40.64
C SER A 395 -5.93 7.59 40.93
N ALA A 396 -5.32 6.45 40.59
CA ALA A 396 -3.88 6.23 40.77
C ALA A 396 -3.05 7.21 39.91
N TRP A 397 -3.42 7.37 38.65
CA TRP A 397 -2.76 8.30 37.73
C TRP A 397 -2.95 9.76 38.12
N LEU A 398 -4.13 10.13 38.63
CA LEU A 398 -4.37 11.46 39.18
C LEU A 398 -3.45 11.77 40.37
N GLY A 399 -3.20 10.78 41.23
CA GLY A 399 -2.25 10.90 42.34
C GLY A 399 -0.81 11.08 41.89
N ARG A 400 -0.41 10.47 40.77
CA ARG A 400 0.95 10.57 40.19
C ARG A 400 1.18 11.87 39.42
N ILE A 401 0.21 12.28 38.59
CA ILE A 401 0.30 13.46 37.72
C ILE A 401 -0.01 14.75 38.50
N GLY A 402 -0.92 14.67 39.46
CA GLY A 402 -1.44 15.82 40.19
C GLY A 402 -2.47 16.63 39.40
N ARG A 403 -3.05 17.64 40.06
CA ARG A 403 -4.13 18.50 39.54
C ARG A 403 -3.68 19.87 39.05
N HIS A 404 -2.45 20.28 39.38
CA HIS A 404 -1.96 21.62 39.08
C HIS A 404 -1.60 21.78 37.61
N GLY A 405 -1.79 23.01 37.12
CA GLY A 405 -1.51 23.40 35.75
C GLY A 405 -2.48 22.79 34.73
N PHE A 406 -2.40 23.28 33.50
CA PHE A 406 -3.15 22.77 32.36
C PHE A 406 -2.37 21.62 31.72
N ARG A 407 -2.83 20.38 31.92
CA ARG A 407 -2.11 19.16 31.54
C ARG A 407 -2.52 18.73 30.14
N ILE A 408 -1.54 18.53 29.27
CA ILE A 408 -1.75 18.12 27.89
C ILE A 408 -1.07 16.78 27.65
N GLY A 409 -1.85 15.74 27.37
CA GLY A 409 -1.32 14.45 26.90
C GLY A 409 -0.83 14.56 25.47
N VAL A 410 0.42 14.19 25.18
CA VAL A 410 1.02 14.36 23.84
C VAL A 410 1.53 13.05 23.23
N CYS A 411 1.22 12.83 21.95
CA CYS A 411 1.77 11.76 21.10
C CYS A 411 2.22 12.35 19.76
N TRP A 412 3.50 12.19 19.40
CA TRP A 412 4.12 12.90 18.27
C TRP A 412 4.71 11.98 17.19
N HIS A 413 4.74 10.67 17.46
CA HIS A 413 5.28 9.70 16.51
C HIS A 413 4.40 8.46 16.36
N GLY A 414 4.06 8.12 15.10
CA GLY A 414 3.32 6.91 14.75
C GLY A 414 4.20 5.67 14.58
N SER A 415 3.60 4.55 14.15
CA SER A 415 4.36 3.35 13.78
C SER A 415 5.23 3.60 12.53
N ALA A 416 6.33 2.85 12.38
CA ALA A 416 7.24 2.99 11.24
C ALA A 416 6.72 2.35 9.93
N GLN A 417 5.43 2.01 9.85
CA GLN A 417 4.85 1.37 8.67
C GLN A 417 4.76 2.36 7.50
N ARG A 418 4.93 1.87 6.27
CA ARG A 418 4.97 2.70 5.05
C ARG A 418 3.74 3.61 4.89
N GLN A 419 2.56 3.15 5.32
CA GLN A 419 1.30 3.91 5.29
C GLN A 419 1.25 5.06 6.31
N ALA A 420 2.14 5.05 7.30
CA ALA A 420 2.27 6.04 8.37
C ALA A 420 3.39 7.08 8.12
N LEU A 421 4.13 6.97 7.01
CA LEU A 421 5.16 7.94 6.62
C LEU A 421 4.56 9.36 6.49
N GLY A 422 5.27 10.34 7.04
CA GLY A 422 4.86 11.75 7.01
C GLY A 422 3.72 12.13 7.98
N ARG A 423 3.22 11.22 8.82
CA ARG A 423 2.25 11.54 9.89
C ARG A 423 2.91 12.06 11.16
N SER A 424 4.13 11.59 11.47
CA SER A 424 4.91 12.04 12.63
C SER A 424 5.43 13.47 12.45
N PHE A 425 5.58 14.17 13.58
CA PHE A 425 6.22 15.49 13.62
C PHE A 425 7.35 15.49 14.67
N PRO A 426 8.38 16.33 14.51
CA PRO A 426 9.43 16.47 15.53
C PRO A 426 8.81 16.94 16.84
N VAL A 427 9.18 16.33 17.96
CA VAL A 427 8.65 16.70 19.29
C VAL A 427 8.88 18.18 19.61
N THR A 428 9.94 18.77 19.06
CA THR A 428 10.30 20.18 19.20
C THR A 428 9.25 21.16 18.67
N MET A 429 8.31 20.71 17.83
CA MET A 429 7.17 21.52 17.38
C MET A 429 6.22 21.92 18.53
N LEU A 430 6.26 21.20 19.65
CA LEU A 430 5.47 21.51 20.85
C LEU A 430 6.10 22.60 21.74
N ARG A 431 7.27 23.15 21.37
CA ARG A 431 8.03 24.10 22.22
C ARG A 431 7.20 25.30 22.66
N ASP A 432 6.56 25.99 21.73
CA ASP A 432 5.83 27.22 22.04
C ASP A 432 4.61 26.93 22.93
N ILE A 433 3.97 25.78 22.74
CA ILE A 433 2.90 25.29 23.61
C ILE A 433 3.44 24.99 25.02
N ALA A 434 4.59 24.32 25.13
CA ALA A 434 5.21 23.97 26.40
C ALA A 434 5.63 25.21 27.22
N GLN A 435 5.89 26.34 26.57
CA GLN A 435 6.31 27.59 27.21
C GLN A 435 5.15 28.47 27.69
N LEU A 436 3.90 28.08 27.40
CA LEU A 436 2.74 28.82 27.90
C LEU A 436 2.63 28.69 29.43
N PRO A 437 2.37 29.81 30.15
CA PRO A 437 2.25 29.78 31.61
C PRO A 437 1.23 28.76 32.10
N GLY A 438 1.64 27.92 33.05
CA GLY A 438 0.80 26.89 33.66
C GLY A 438 0.58 25.64 32.80
N VAL A 439 1.08 25.56 31.57
CA VAL A 439 0.96 24.35 30.74
C VAL A 439 1.98 23.29 31.16
N ARG A 440 1.53 22.03 31.19
CA ARG A 440 2.36 20.85 31.44
C ARG A 440 2.14 19.83 30.34
N LEU A 441 3.22 19.36 29.72
CA LEU A 441 3.14 18.30 28.71
C LEU A 441 3.38 16.93 29.35
N ILE A 442 2.44 16.01 29.16
CA ILE A 442 2.48 14.65 29.68
C ILE A 442 2.65 13.69 28.52
N SER A 443 3.72 12.89 28.51
CA SER A 443 4.00 11.94 27.44
C SER A 443 2.97 10.81 27.42
N LEU A 444 2.29 10.67 26.28
CA LEU A 444 1.55 9.48 25.88
C LEU A 444 2.32 8.66 24.82
N GLN A 445 3.52 9.11 24.45
CA GLN A 445 4.33 8.43 23.45
C GLN A 445 4.91 7.13 24.02
N ALA A 446 4.67 6.05 23.30
CA ALA A 446 5.29 4.75 23.53
C ALA A 446 6.01 4.28 22.24
N GLY A 447 7.11 3.54 22.40
CA GLY A 447 7.86 2.99 21.27
C GLY A 447 8.63 4.06 20.47
N PRO A 448 8.66 3.97 19.11
CA PRO A 448 9.43 4.88 18.26
C PRO A 448 9.07 6.36 18.50
N GLY A 449 10.07 7.23 18.46
CA GLY A 449 9.93 8.66 18.72
C GLY A 449 10.13 9.05 20.18
N SER A 450 10.05 8.09 21.12
CA SER A 450 10.33 8.34 22.54
C SER A 450 11.77 8.78 22.80
N GLU A 451 12.72 8.35 21.97
CA GLU A 451 14.12 8.75 22.04
C GLU A 451 14.34 10.27 21.86
N GLN A 452 13.42 10.96 21.18
CA GLN A 452 13.51 12.41 20.97
C GLN A 452 13.43 13.21 22.28
N ARG A 453 12.96 12.61 23.38
CA ARG A 453 12.91 13.26 24.69
C ARG A 453 14.28 13.44 25.33
N ALA A 454 15.29 12.68 24.89
CA ALA A 454 16.64 12.81 25.43
C ALA A 454 17.32 14.13 25.02
N ASP A 455 16.84 14.78 23.96
CA ASP A 455 17.43 15.99 23.37
C ASP A 455 16.37 17.09 23.21
N LEU A 456 15.63 17.37 24.30
CA LEU A 456 14.66 18.47 24.31
C LEU A 456 15.39 19.82 24.42
N PRO A 457 14.93 20.86 23.70
CA PRO A 457 15.45 22.22 23.82
C PRO A 457 15.40 22.73 25.27
N SER A 458 16.37 23.56 25.65
CA SER A 458 16.38 24.18 26.99
C SER A 458 15.05 24.90 27.30
N GLY A 459 14.51 24.64 28.48
CA GLY A 459 13.23 25.19 28.94
C GLY A 459 11.97 24.46 28.46
N MET A 460 12.11 23.40 27.64
CA MET A 460 11.00 22.53 27.26
C MET A 460 11.02 21.25 28.11
N VAL A 461 9.93 20.99 28.84
CA VAL A 461 9.78 19.79 29.66
C VAL A 461 8.58 18.97 29.16
N ILE A 462 8.80 17.68 28.96
CA ILE A 462 7.73 16.70 28.78
C ILE A 462 7.87 15.70 29.92
N GLU A 463 6.88 15.69 30.80
CA GLU A 463 6.81 14.77 31.92
C GLU A 463 6.47 13.38 31.40
N ASP A 464 7.29 12.40 31.78
CA ASP A 464 7.02 11.01 31.45
C ASP A 464 6.92 10.19 32.72
N TYR A 465 5.92 9.35 32.70
CA TYR A 465 5.60 8.48 33.81
C TYR A 465 5.65 7.05 33.30
N PRO A 466 6.77 6.34 33.47
CA PRO A 466 6.85 4.95 33.08
C PRO A 466 5.83 4.13 33.87
N ALA A 467 5.31 3.08 33.24
CA ALA A 467 4.43 2.14 33.92
C ALA A 467 5.22 1.35 34.97
N ASP A 468 4.54 0.94 36.04
CA ASP A 468 5.11 0.03 37.06
C ASP A 468 5.06 -1.42 36.55
N THR A 469 5.69 -1.66 35.40
CA THR A 469 5.81 -3.00 34.81
C THR A 469 7.07 -3.67 35.36
N PRO A 470 6.98 -4.89 35.92
CA PRO A 470 8.11 -5.58 36.55
C PRO A 470 9.35 -5.78 35.66
N ASP A 471 9.18 -5.74 34.35
CA ASP A 471 10.19 -5.95 33.31
C ASP A 471 10.62 -4.66 32.59
N GLY A 472 10.08 -3.49 32.98
CA GLY A 472 10.29 -2.24 32.25
C GLY A 472 9.68 -2.22 30.85
N GLY A 473 8.65 -3.05 30.60
CA GLY A 473 7.92 -3.12 29.35
C GLY A 473 7.15 -1.84 28.99
N LEU A 474 6.51 -1.86 27.81
CA LEU A 474 5.68 -0.74 27.35
C LEU A 474 4.48 -0.54 28.28
N ARG A 475 4.13 0.73 28.52
CA ARG A 475 2.93 1.11 29.27
C ARG A 475 1.67 0.48 28.63
N PRO A 476 0.80 -0.18 29.42
CA PRO A 476 -0.47 -0.71 28.91
C PRO A 476 -1.38 0.39 28.36
N PHE A 477 -2.14 0.10 27.30
CA PHE A 477 -3.13 1.04 26.75
C PHE A 477 -4.23 1.43 27.76
N ALA A 478 -4.50 0.58 28.76
CA ALA A 478 -5.41 0.91 29.86
C ALA A 478 -4.89 2.07 30.74
N ASP A 479 -3.57 2.19 30.87
CA ASP A 479 -2.96 3.33 31.55
C ASP A 479 -3.01 4.57 30.69
N ASP A 480 -2.77 4.46 29.37
CA ASP A 480 -2.96 5.60 28.46
C ASP A 480 -4.40 6.14 28.51
N ALA A 481 -5.40 5.25 28.54
CA ALA A 481 -6.79 5.65 28.71
C ALA A 481 -7.05 6.38 30.03
N ALA A 482 -6.43 5.92 31.12
CA ALA A 482 -6.53 6.55 32.44
C ALA A 482 -5.84 7.93 32.45
N ILE A 483 -4.64 8.05 31.90
CA ILE A 483 -3.92 9.32 31.78
C ILE A 483 -4.71 10.31 30.93
N MET A 484 -5.27 9.88 29.78
CA MET A 484 -6.12 10.72 28.93
C MET A 484 -7.37 11.23 29.67
N THR A 485 -7.86 10.49 30.66
CA THR A 485 -8.98 10.91 31.52
C THR A 485 -8.54 11.96 32.56
N VAL A 486 -7.29 11.90 33.01
CA VAL A 486 -6.70 12.84 33.99
C VAL A 486 -6.31 14.18 33.36
N VAL A 487 -5.81 14.18 32.12
CA VAL A 487 -5.37 15.41 31.43
C VAL A 487 -6.54 16.23 30.86
N ASP A 488 -6.29 17.51 30.65
CA ASP A 488 -7.31 18.51 30.25
C ASP A 488 -7.48 18.59 28.72
N LEU A 489 -6.44 18.18 27.97
CA LEU A 489 -6.40 18.11 26.52
C LEU A 489 -5.48 16.97 26.06
N VAL A 490 -5.80 16.35 24.92
CA VAL A 490 -4.88 15.45 24.21
C VAL A 490 -4.48 16.10 22.89
N ILE A 491 -3.19 16.15 22.58
CA ILE A 491 -2.65 16.53 21.26
C ILE A 491 -1.98 15.30 20.66
N SER A 492 -2.41 14.88 19.47
CA SER A 492 -1.86 13.71 18.79
C SER A 492 -1.74 13.94 17.28
N LEU A 493 -0.92 13.15 16.60
CA LEU A 493 -1.10 12.89 15.17
C LEU A 493 -2.24 11.87 14.93
N ASP A 494 -2.53 11.57 13.67
CA ASP A 494 -3.38 10.44 13.26
C ASP A 494 -2.79 9.09 13.72
N SER A 495 -3.20 8.65 14.92
CA SER A 495 -2.66 7.47 15.62
C SER A 495 -3.74 6.78 16.47
N ALA A 496 -3.40 5.59 17.00
CA ALA A 496 -4.25 4.91 17.98
C ALA A 496 -4.54 5.77 19.22
N ALA A 497 -3.62 6.66 19.63
CA ALA A 497 -3.84 7.57 20.75
C ALA A 497 -4.92 8.60 20.45
N ALA A 498 -4.97 9.14 19.21
CA ALA A 498 -6.06 10.02 18.79
C ALA A 498 -7.41 9.29 18.80
N HIS A 499 -7.45 8.07 18.26
CA HIS A 499 -8.67 7.25 18.28
C HIS A 499 -9.13 6.92 19.71
N LEU A 500 -8.20 6.64 20.63
CA LEU A 500 -8.51 6.36 22.04
C LEU A 500 -9.05 7.60 22.75
N ALA A 501 -8.40 8.75 22.62
CA ALA A 501 -8.87 10.00 23.20
C ALA A 501 -10.28 10.36 22.69
N GLY A 502 -10.52 10.19 21.39
CA GLY A 502 -11.83 10.37 20.79
C GLY A 502 -12.87 9.37 21.32
N ALA A 503 -12.51 8.09 21.48
CA ALA A 503 -13.39 7.05 22.02
C ALA A 503 -13.79 7.28 23.49
N LEU A 504 -12.88 7.88 24.26
CA LEU A 504 -13.07 8.29 25.66
C LEU A 504 -13.83 9.63 25.78
N GLY A 505 -14.18 10.29 24.67
CA GLY A 505 -14.83 11.60 24.67
C GLY A 505 -13.97 12.71 25.29
N ARG A 506 -12.64 12.60 25.21
CA ARG A 506 -11.73 13.62 25.74
C ARG A 506 -11.57 14.77 24.74
N PRO A 507 -11.31 16.00 25.19
CA PRO A 507 -10.88 17.08 24.30
C PRO A 507 -9.63 16.63 23.52
N LEU A 508 -9.72 16.61 22.20
CA LEU A 508 -8.69 16.05 21.33
C LEU A 508 -8.32 17.05 20.25
N TRP A 509 -7.04 17.36 20.10
CA TRP A 509 -6.52 18.07 18.94
C TRP A 509 -5.65 17.15 18.09
N VAL A 510 -5.91 17.12 16.78
CA VAL A 510 -5.19 16.25 15.85
C VAL A 510 -4.37 17.10 14.88
N ALA A 511 -3.05 16.89 14.87
CA ALA A 511 -2.15 17.43 13.88
C ALA A 511 -2.18 16.53 12.63
N LEU A 512 -2.62 17.09 11.51
CA LEU A 512 -2.80 16.36 10.26
C LEU A 512 -1.78 16.80 9.21
N ARG A 513 -1.15 15.80 8.58
CA ARG A 513 -0.32 15.99 7.40
C ARG A 513 -1.17 16.52 6.22
N HIS A 514 -0.49 16.99 5.18
CA HIS A 514 -1.15 17.65 4.04
C HIS A 514 -2.24 16.79 3.37
N VAL A 515 -1.98 15.49 3.21
CA VAL A 515 -2.95 14.50 2.73
C VAL A 515 -3.37 13.62 3.92
N PRO A 516 -4.47 13.94 4.60
CA PRO A 516 -4.89 13.21 5.80
C PRO A 516 -5.50 11.84 5.45
N ASP A 517 -5.55 10.93 6.43
CA ASP A 517 -6.38 9.73 6.33
C ASP A 517 -7.87 10.13 6.23
N TRP A 518 -8.64 9.35 5.47
CA TRP A 518 -10.03 9.65 5.13
C TRP A 518 -10.94 9.83 6.35
N ARG A 519 -10.60 9.24 7.51
CA ARG A 519 -11.34 9.38 8.78
C ARG A 519 -11.37 10.82 9.30
N TRP A 520 -10.40 11.62 8.90
CA TRP A 520 -10.30 13.02 9.31
C TRP A 520 -10.87 13.98 8.26
N GLY A 521 -11.34 13.48 7.10
CA GLY A 521 -11.86 14.28 6.00
C GLY A 521 -10.82 15.16 5.31
N LEU A 522 -11.19 15.79 4.19
CA LEU A 522 -10.28 16.60 3.38
C LEU A 522 -10.22 18.09 3.78
N ALA A 523 -11.20 18.59 4.52
CA ALA A 523 -11.31 20.00 4.87
C ALA A 523 -11.95 20.24 6.25
N GLY A 524 -11.95 21.48 6.71
CA GLY A 524 -12.56 21.90 7.97
C GLY A 524 -11.75 21.52 9.21
N GLN A 525 -12.29 21.82 10.40
CA GLN A 525 -11.62 21.60 11.69
C GLN A 525 -12.27 20.48 12.52
N THR A 526 -13.20 19.73 11.97
CA THR A 526 -13.97 18.69 12.66
C THR A 526 -13.98 17.38 11.88
N THR A 527 -14.35 16.29 12.55
CA THR A 527 -14.55 14.97 11.94
C THR A 527 -15.91 14.41 12.36
N PRO A 528 -16.63 13.67 11.50
CA PRO A 528 -17.88 13.03 11.88
C PRO A 528 -17.70 11.92 12.92
N TRP A 529 -16.47 11.44 13.14
CA TRP A 529 -16.21 10.28 14.01
C TRP A 529 -16.03 10.63 15.49
N TYR A 530 -15.57 11.85 15.78
CA TYR A 530 -15.19 12.28 17.13
C TYR A 530 -15.63 13.74 17.36
N PRO A 531 -16.80 13.96 17.99
CA PRO A 531 -17.33 15.30 18.22
C PRO A 531 -16.43 16.21 19.08
N THR A 532 -15.57 15.62 19.92
CA THR A 532 -14.64 16.35 20.79
C THR A 532 -13.30 16.69 20.11
N ALA A 533 -13.13 16.29 18.85
CA ALA A 533 -11.89 16.49 18.11
C ALA A 533 -11.87 17.84 17.37
N ARG A 534 -10.75 18.55 17.46
CA ARG A 534 -10.40 19.70 16.61
C ARG A 534 -9.20 19.35 15.74
N LEU A 535 -9.30 19.62 14.45
CA LEU A 535 -8.30 19.23 13.45
C LEU A 535 -7.48 20.44 13.00
N PHE A 536 -6.16 20.27 12.97
CA PHE A 536 -5.21 21.28 12.50
C PHE A 536 -4.39 20.67 11.36
N ARG A 537 -4.41 21.32 10.18
CA ARG A 537 -3.97 20.71 8.92
C ARG A 537 -2.81 21.48 8.30
N GLN A 538 -1.86 20.74 7.76
CA GLN A 538 -0.86 21.32 6.87
C GLN A 538 -1.51 21.86 5.59
N THR A 539 -1.24 23.12 5.26
CA THR A 539 -1.59 23.71 3.96
C THR A 539 -0.57 23.36 2.87
N ARG A 540 0.66 23.00 3.28
CA ARG A 540 1.76 22.54 2.41
C ARG A 540 2.45 21.36 3.06
N ARG A 541 2.96 20.43 2.25
CA ARG A 541 3.71 19.26 2.74
C ARG A 541 4.84 19.67 3.68
N ASN A 542 4.93 18.98 4.81
CA ASN A 542 5.96 19.16 5.85
C ASN A 542 5.96 20.54 6.55
N ASP A 543 4.95 21.39 6.33
CA ASP A 543 4.80 22.67 7.04
C ASP A 543 4.13 22.47 8.42
N TRP A 544 4.83 21.75 9.31
CA TRP A 544 4.37 21.57 10.69
C TRP A 544 4.38 22.88 11.48
N GLY A 545 5.25 23.84 11.15
CA GLY A 545 5.32 25.12 11.85
C GLY A 545 3.99 25.88 11.83
N ALA A 546 3.34 25.98 10.67
CA ALA A 546 2.03 26.62 10.56
C ALA A 546 0.95 25.92 11.40
N VAL A 547 0.97 24.58 11.46
CA VAL A 547 0.04 23.77 12.25
C VAL A 547 0.19 24.07 13.75
N PHE A 548 1.42 24.04 14.26
CA PHE A 548 1.66 24.24 15.69
C PHE A 548 1.53 25.71 16.11
N ALA A 549 1.80 26.66 15.22
CA ALA A 549 1.47 28.07 15.46
C ALA A 549 -0.05 28.29 15.63
N ALA A 550 -0.87 27.63 14.81
CA ALA A 550 -2.32 27.69 14.94
C ALA A 550 -2.83 26.99 16.23
N MET A 551 -2.25 25.85 16.60
CA MET A 551 -2.54 25.20 17.89
C MET A 551 -2.16 26.08 19.07
N HIS A 552 -0.98 26.69 19.06
CA HIS A 552 -0.52 27.60 20.10
C HIS A 552 -1.46 28.81 20.27
N ALA A 553 -1.87 29.45 19.18
CA ALA A 553 -2.84 30.54 19.22
C ALA A 553 -4.18 30.12 19.81
N ALA A 554 -4.73 28.98 19.34
CA ALA A 554 -5.96 28.41 19.88
C ALA A 554 -5.87 28.06 21.37
N LEU A 555 -4.70 27.63 21.85
CA LEU A 555 -4.51 27.25 23.25
C LEU A 555 -4.42 28.49 24.13
N ARG A 556 -3.76 29.56 23.66
CA ARG A 556 -3.73 30.85 24.35
C ARG A 556 -5.12 31.43 24.57
N GLU A 557 -5.98 31.36 23.55
CA GLU A 557 -7.38 31.79 23.66
C GLU A 557 -8.11 30.97 24.72
N ARG A 558 -7.99 29.64 24.67
CA ARG A 558 -8.61 28.73 25.64
C ARG A 558 -8.14 28.96 27.07
N LEU A 559 -6.85 29.25 27.28
CA LEU A 559 -6.29 29.54 28.61
C LEU A 559 -6.73 30.92 29.14
N ALA A 560 -7.15 31.83 28.27
CA ALA A 560 -7.63 33.15 28.67
C ALA A 560 -9.11 33.15 29.09
N GLU A 561 -9.85 32.06 28.83
CA GLU A 561 -11.25 31.93 29.24
C GLU A 561 -11.36 31.70 30.77
N PRO A 562 -12.19 32.48 31.50
CA PRO A 562 -12.22 32.49 32.97
C PRO A 562 -12.56 31.12 33.61
N ASP A 563 -13.27 30.24 32.90
CA ASP A 563 -13.65 28.91 33.39
C ASP A 563 -12.53 27.85 33.25
N ALA A 564 -11.50 28.10 32.44
CA ALA A 564 -10.41 27.14 32.22
C ALA A 564 -9.40 27.09 33.38
N ILE A 565 -9.28 28.17 34.15
CA ILE A 565 -8.34 28.30 35.27
C ILE A 565 -9.01 27.97 36.61
N SER A 566 -10.33 28.19 36.75
CA SER A 566 -11.05 27.98 38.02
C SER A 566 -11.14 26.51 38.46
N ALA A 567 -10.95 25.52 37.57
CA ALA A 567 -10.91 24.11 37.95
C ALA A 567 -9.52 23.63 38.41
N ALA A 568 -8.46 24.41 38.16
CA ALA A 568 -7.08 24.03 38.47
C ALA A 568 -6.64 24.46 39.89
N ASP A 569 -7.28 25.46 40.50
CA ASP A 569 -6.87 26.04 41.79
C ASP A 569 -7.88 25.84 42.95
N THR A 570 -9.04 25.22 42.70
CA THR A 570 -10.00 24.90 43.78
C THR A 570 -10.43 23.43 43.73
N GLY A 571 -9.68 22.55 44.42
CA GLY A 571 -10.07 21.15 44.63
C GLY A 571 -8.95 20.22 45.04
#